data_AF-A0A163RBG0-F1
#
_entry.id   AF-A0A163RBG0-F1
#
_cell.length_a   1.000
_cell.length_b   1.000
_cell.length_c   1.000
_cell.angle_alpha   90.00
_cell.angle_beta   90.00
_cell.angle_gamma   90.00
#
_symmetry.space_group_name_H-M   'P 1'
#
loop_
_entity.id
_entity.type
_entity.pdbx_description
1 polymer ?
#
loop_
_entity_poly.entity_id
_entity_poly.type
_entity_poly.pdbx_seq_one_letter_code
_entity_poly.pdbx_strand_id
1 'polypeptide(L)'
;MLVQNKGNYILHAAGVMLIPGANKISEAEWKDFSSHPIMKKVVDDGDVVAEKSFGELTAPKAVELVKDTFDPSLLEAWKKEDSRKTVQEAIDAQLAVINGENEDE
;
A
#
# COMPACT_ATOMS: atom_id res chain seq x y z
N MET A 1 6.65 -6.09 -7.54
CA MET A 1 6.19 -4.71 -7.83
C MET A 1 5.38 -4.19 -6.65
N LEU A 2 5.08 -2.89 -6.64
CA LEU A 2 4.25 -2.26 -5.62
C LEU A 2 2.90 -1.88 -6.22
N VAL A 3 1.82 -2.23 -5.56
CA VAL A 3 0.46 -1.90 -5.98
C VAL A 3 -0.26 -1.25 -4.81
N GLN A 4 -0.75 -0.03 -5.01
CA GLN A 4 -1.57 0.68 -4.04
C GLN A 4 -3.05 0.43 -4.35
N ASN A 5 -3.76 -0.15 -3.39
CA ASN A 5 -5.21 -0.11 -3.32
C ASN A 5 -5.61 1.14 -2.54
N LYS A 6 -6.20 2.13 -3.21
CA LYS A 6 -6.67 3.38 -2.60
C LYS A 6 -8.05 3.25 -1.97
N GLY A 7 -8.73 2.12 -2.22
CA GLY A 7 -10.01 1.81 -1.62
C GLY A 7 -9.88 1.43 -0.15
N ASN A 8 -10.99 1.55 0.58
CA ASN A 8 -11.13 1.12 1.97
C ASN A 8 -11.66 -0.33 2.09
N TYR A 9 -11.53 -1.13 1.03
CA TYR A 9 -12.00 -2.51 0.96
C TYR A 9 -10.92 -3.43 0.39
N ILE A 10 -11.00 -4.70 0.76
CA ILE A 10 -10.12 -5.74 0.21
C ILE A 10 -10.62 -6.11 -1.19
N LEU A 11 -9.69 -6.16 -2.14
CA LEU A 11 -9.94 -6.68 -3.48
C LEU A 11 -9.35 -8.07 -3.60
N HIS A 12 -10.15 -9.02 -4.06
CA HIS A 12 -9.70 -10.39 -4.29
C HIS A 12 -10.13 -10.84 -5.68
N ALA A 13 -9.16 -11.15 -6.53
CA ALA A 13 -9.39 -11.68 -7.87
C ALA A 13 -8.22 -12.55 -8.31
N ALA A 14 -8.51 -13.61 -9.08
CA ALA A 14 -7.49 -14.53 -9.60
C ALA A 14 -6.52 -15.10 -8.53
N GLY A 15 -6.98 -15.25 -7.28
CA GLY A 15 -6.15 -15.71 -6.16
C GLY A 15 -5.24 -14.64 -5.54
N VAL A 16 -5.30 -13.40 -6.04
CA VAL A 16 -4.53 -12.25 -5.54
C VAL A 16 -5.42 -11.40 -4.65
N MET A 17 -4.98 -11.19 -3.41
CA MET A 17 -5.65 -10.34 -2.43
C MET A 17 -4.87 -9.03 -2.26
N LEU A 18 -5.55 -7.90 -2.49
CA LEU A 18 -5.03 -6.57 -2.23
C LEU A 18 -5.78 -5.97 -1.04
N ILE A 19 -5.06 -5.78 0.06
CA ILE A 19 -5.58 -5.04 1.22
C ILE A 19 -5.47 -3.53 0.97
N PRO A 20 -6.19 -2.69 1.73
CA PRO A 20 -6.01 -1.24 1.66
C PRO A 20 -4.55 -0.80 1.79
N GLY A 21 -4.17 0.16 0.95
CA GLY A 21 -2.82 0.69 0.83
C GLY A 21 -1.90 -0.15 -0.03
N ALA A 22 -0.63 -0.19 0.35
CA ALA A 22 0.40 -0.78 -0.49
C ALA A 22 0.51 -2.30 -0.31
N ASN A 23 0.60 -3.00 -1.43
CA ASN A 23 0.72 -4.45 -1.51
C ASN A 23 1.92 -4.80 -2.37
N LYS A 24 2.74 -5.74 -1.89
CA LYS A 24 3.88 -6.26 -2.63
C LYS A 24 3.49 -7.56 -3.32
N ILE A 25 3.25 -7.50 -4.63
CA ILE A 25 2.89 -8.66 -5.46
C ILE A 25 3.88 -8.83 -6.63
N SER A 26 3.86 -9.98 -7.27
CA SER A 26 4.62 -10.25 -8.50
C SER A 26 3.94 -9.64 -9.74
N GLU A 27 4.69 -9.48 -10.82
CA GLU A 27 4.16 -8.99 -12.10
C GLU A 27 3.15 -9.98 -12.73
N ALA A 28 3.35 -11.28 -12.49
CA ALA A 28 2.41 -12.31 -12.95
C ALA A 28 1.06 -12.18 -12.22
N GLU A 29 1.08 -12.06 -10.89
CA GLU A 29 -0.12 -11.83 -10.07
C GLU A 29 -0.83 -10.53 -10.47
N TRP A 30 -0.09 -9.45 -10.70
CA TRP A 30 -0.68 -8.19 -11.17
C TRP A 30 -1.36 -8.34 -12.53
N LYS A 31 -0.72 -9.06 -13.46
CA LYS A 31 -1.29 -9.31 -14.78
C LYS A 31 -2.58 -10.12 -14.68
N ASP A 32 -2.60 -11.16 -13.86
CA ASP A 32 -3.79 -11.99 -13.67
C ASP A 32 -4.92 -11.20 -12.98
N PHE A 33 -4.58 -10.39 -11.97
CA PHE A 33 -5.51 -9.49 -11.29
C PHE A 33 -6.11 -8.45 -12.25
N SER A 34 -5.27 -7.67 -12.94
CA SER A 34 -5.69 -6.59 -13.85
C SER A 34 -6.37 -7.10 -15.12
N SER A 35 -6.18 -8.36 -15.50
CA SER A 35 -6.88 -8.98 -16.63
C SER A 35 -8.32 -9.40 -16.29
N HIS A 36 -8.68 -9.49 -15.00
CA HIS A 36 -10.04 -9.82 -14.60
C HIS A 36 -11.01 -8.67 -14.96
N PRO A 37 -12.15 -8.92 -15.65
CA PRO A 37 -12.99 -7.85 -16.19
C PRO A 37 -13.44 -6.79 -15.17
N ILE A 38 -13.74 -7.23 -13.93
CA ILE A 38 -14.13 -6.33 -12.84
C ILE A 38 -12.93 -5.51 -12.35
N MET A 39 -11.78 -6.15 -12.15
CA MET A 39 -10.59 -5.48 -11.62
C MET A 39 -10.00 -4.52 -12.64
N LYS A 40 -10.10 -4.84 -13.94
CA LYS A 40 -9.72 -3.91 -14.99
C LYS A 40 -10.43 -2.57 -14.83
N LYS A 41 -11.73 -2.58 -14.56
CA LYS A 41 -12.49 -1.36 -14.32
C LYS A 41 -11.98 -0.61 -13.08
N VAL A 42 -11.70 -1.32 -11.98
CA VAL A 42 -11.15 -0.73 -10.75
C VAL A 42 -9.78 -0.08 -10.99
N VAL A 43 -8.94 -0.71 -11.82
CA VAL A 43 -7.64 -0.15 -12.24
C VAL A 43 -7.83 1.06 -13.15
N ASP A 44 -8.76 0.99 -14.12
CA ASP A 44 -9.06 2.08 -15.06
C ASP A 44 -9.67 3.30 -14.33
N ASP A 45 -10.48 3.07 -13.29
CA ASP A 45 -11.10 4.10 -12.44
C ASP A 45 -10.06 4.74 -11.48
N GLY A 46 -8.86 4.16 -11.36
CA GLY A 46 -7.76 4.67 -10.55
C GLY A 46 -7.80 4.30 -9.06
N ASP A 47 -8.71 3.40 -8.68
CA ASP A 47 -8.84 2.88 -7.31
C ASP A 47 -7.67 1.95 -6.95
N VAL A 48 -7.08 1.28 -7.95
CA VAL A 48 -5.86 0.49 -7.79
C VAL A 48 -4.79 0.96 -8.75
N VAL A 49 -3.64 1.35 -8.22
CA VAL A 49 -2.54 1.94 -8.97
C VAL A 49 -1.28 1.10 -8.80
N ALA A 50 -0.65 0.72 -9.90
CA ALA A 50 0.71 0.17 -9.87
C ALA A 50 1.69 1.32 -9.60
N GLU A 51 2.29 1.33 -8.42
CA GLU A 51 3.25 2.33 -8.00
C GLU A 51 4.68 1.88 -8.31
N LYS A 52 5.58 2.87 -8.38
CA LYS A 52 7.02 2.60 -8.42
C LYS A 52 7.50 2.06 -7.06
N SER A 53 8.79 1.72 -6.98
CA SER A 53 9.38 1.33 -5.70
C SER A 53 9.20 2.44 -4.65
N PHE A 54 8.99 2.08 -3.39
CA PHE A 54 8.73 3.03 -2.31
C PHE A 54 9.82 4.13 -2.19
N GLY A 55 11.08 3.74 -2.38
CA GLY A 55 12.22 4.66 -2.35
C GLY A 55 12.24 5.71 -3.47
N GLU A 56 11.52 5.48 -4.58
CA GLU A 56 11.41 6.43 -5.70
C GLU A 56 10.29 7.45 -5.50
N LEU A 57 9.41 7.26 -4.51
CA LEU A 57 8.35 8.21 -4.20
C LEU A 57 8.93 9.47 -3.56
N THR A 58 8.35 10.63 -3.86
CA THR A 58 8.64 11.87 -3.11
C THR A 58 8.16 11.73 -1.66
N ALA A 59 8.81 12.41 -0.71
CA ALA A 59 8.44 12.32 0.70
C ALA A 59 6.92 12.53 0.97
N PRO A 60 6.21 13.49 0.37
CA PRO A 60 4.77 13.65 0.57
C PRO A 60 3.96 12.42 0.12
N LYS A 61 4.23 11.92 -1.09
CA LYS A 61 3.58 10.70 -1.62
C LYS A 61 3.88 9.46 -0.79
N ALA A 62 5.12 9.33 -0.31
CA ALA A 62 5.50 8.22 0.56
C ALA A 62 4.72 8.26 1.88
N VAL A 63 4.52 9.45 2.47
CA VAL A 63 3.71 9.65 3.67
C VAL A 63 2.24 9.29 3.42
N GLU A 64 1.66 9.72 2.30
CA GLU A 64 0.29 9.34 1.93
C GLU A 64 0.14 7.82 1.80
N LEU A 65 1.06 7.18 1.06
CA LEU A 65 1.05 5.74 0.86
C LEU A 65 1.20 4.97 2.18
N VAL A 66 2.04 5.46 3.10
CA VAL A 66 2.21 4.88 4.43
C VAL A 66 0.89 4.91 5.22
N LYS A 67 0.19 6.05 5.23
CA LYS A 67 -1.09 6.20 5.94
C LYS A 67 -2.17 5.26 5.41
N ASP A 68 -2.15 4.99 4.12
CA ASP A 68 -3.10 4.07 3.49
C ASP A 68 -2.75 2.60 3.78
N THR A 69 -1.50 2.29 4.15
CA THR A 69 -0.98 0.91 4.24
C THR A 69 -1.27 0.28 5.61
N PHE A 70 -1.93 -0.88 5.59
CA PHE A 70 -2.27 -1.68 6.77
C PHE A 70 -1.47 -2.99 6.88
N ASP A 71 -0.32 -3.08 6.22
CA ASP A 71 0.63 -4.19 6.37
C ASP A 71 1.82 -3.79 7.27
N PRO A 72 1.83 -4.21 8.55
CA PRO A 72 2.93 -3.91 9.47
C PRO A 72 4.29 -4.40 8.97
N SER A 73 4.33 -5.55 8.29
CA SER A 73 5.59 -6.13 7.83
C SER A 73 6.20 -5.30 6.71
N LEU A 74 5.36 -4.75 5.82
CA LEU A 74 5.78 -3.85 4.76
C LEU A 74 6.23 -2.50 5.31
N LEU A 75 5.49 -1.94 6.28
CA LEU A 75 5.85 -0.69 6.97
C LEU A 75 7.20 -0.81 7.68
N GLU A 76 7.43 -1.90 8.41
CA GLU A 76 8.71 -2.18 9.08
C GLU A 76 9.87 -2.36 8.09
N ALA A 77 9.61 -2.95 6.92
CA ALA A 77 10.62 -3.05 5.86
C ALA A 77 11.00 -1.66 5.34
N TRP A 78 10.02 -0.81 5.04
CA TRP A 78 10.26 0.57 4.62
C TRP A 78 10.95 1.42 5.67
N LYS A 79 10.62 1.21 6.95
CA LYS A 79 11.29 1.87 8.06
C LYS A 79 12.80 1.61 8.07
N LYS A 80 13.25 0.42 7.67
CA LYS A 80 14.68 0.07 7.61
C LYS A 80 15.39 0.66 6.39
N GLU A 81 14.66 0.87 5.29
CA GLU A 81 15.21 1.29 4.01
C GLU A 81 15.16 2.81 3.80
N ASP A 82 14.19 3.51 4.41
CA ASP A 82 14.00 4.95 4.27
C ASP A 82 14.79 5.74 5.34
N SER A 83 15.42 6.85 4.98
CA SER A 83 16.15 7.71 5.92
C SER A 83 15.48 9.07 6.16
N ARG A 84 14.37 9.36 5.50
CA ARG A 84 13.69 10.64 5.54
C ARG A 84 12.87 10.74 6.82
N LYS A 85 13.23 11.69 7.68
CA LYS A 85 12.60 11.88 8.99
C LYS A 85 11.06 11.93 8.94
N THR A 86 10.49 12.69 8.00
CA THR A 86 9.04 12.83 7.86
C THR A 86 8.34 11.53 7.45
N VAL A 87 9.03 10.67 6.70
CA VAL A 87 8.50 9.35 6.29
C VAL A 87 8.59 8.37 7.45
N GLN A 88 9.70 8.39 8.20
CA GLN A 88 9.88 7.59 9.42
C GLN A 88 8.79 7.90 10.47
N GLU A 89 8.53 9.19 10.73
CA GLU A 89 7.47 9.63 11.65
C GLU A 89 6.09 9.15 11.20
N ALA A 90 5.80 9.18 9.90
CA ALA A 90 4.54 8.66 9.37
C ALA A 90 4.42 7.14 9.52
N ILE A 91 5.52 6.40 9.31
CA ILE A 91 5.54 4.94 9.46
C ILE A 91 5.30 4.57 10.93
N ASP A 92 5.97 5.25 11.86
CA ASP A 92 5.79 5.02 13.30
C ASP A 92 4.36 5.31 13.75
N ALA A 93 3.79 6.43 13.28
CA ALA A 93 2.40 6.77 13.56
C ALA A 93 1.43 5.70 13.04
N GLN A 94 1.63 5.23 11.81
CA GLN A 94 0.76 4.19 11.23
C GLN A 94 0.90 2.85 11.95
N LEU A 95 2.12 2.44 12.31
CA LEU A 95 2.34 1.22 13.08
C LEU A 95 1.66 1.29 14.46
N ALA A 96 1.73 2.45 15.13
CA ALA A 96 1.02 2.66 16.38
C ALA A 96 -0.52 2.59 16.21
N VAL A 97 -1.07 3.12 15.10
CA VAL A 97 -2.50 2.94 14.77
C VAL A 97 -2.85 1.46 14.60
N ILE A 98 -2.06 0.70 13.84
CA ILE A 98 -2.35 -0.71 13.56
C ILE A 98 -2.23 -1.56 14.84
N ASN A 99 -1.28 -1.23 15.71
CA ASN A 99 -1.09 -1.92 16.99
C ASN A 99 -2.12 -1.54 18.06
N GLY A 100 -3.03 -0.60 17.77
CA GLY A 100 -3.99 -0.09 18.75
C GLY A 100 -3.35 0.75 19.85
N GLU A 101 -2.14 1.27 19.61
CA GLU A 101 -1.42 2.14 20.55
C GLU A 101 -1.85 3.61 20.42
N ASN A 102 -2.55 3.95 19.33
CA ASN A 102 -3.33 5.18 19.20
C ASN A 102 -4.80 4.88 19.52
N GLU A 103 -5.12 4.72 20.81
CA GLU A 103 -6.47 4.93 21.31
C GLU A 103 -6.72 6.44 21.34
N ASP A 104 -7.14 7.01 20.20
CA ASP A 104 -7.87 8.27 20.23
C ASP A 104 -9.34 7.93 20.56
N GLU A 105 -9.74 8.22 21.80
CA GLU A 105 -11.14 8.27 22.28
C GLU A 105 -12.05 9.15 21.41
#